data_AF-R6S0D1-F1
#
_entry.id   AF-R6S0D1-F1
#
_cell.length_a   1.000
_cell.length_b   1.000
_cell.length_c   1.000
_cell.angle_alpha   90.00
_cell.angle_beta   90.00
_cell.angle_gamma   90.00
#
_symmetry.space_group_name_H-M   'P 1'
#
loop_
_entity.id
_entity.type
_entity.pdbx_description
1 polymer ?
#
loop_
_entity_poly.entity_id
_entity_poly.type
_entity_poly.pdbx_seq_one_letter_code
_entity_poly.pdbx_strand_id
1 'polypeptide(L)'
;MKRGLCIILLACMLLTACAGKGANKTEPVPHKNIYSKGECAVDYESAISKCAGVPGTEYEAYRFVDDDLEHIHSEKEWVDENGHLRIPFPVDDSLNGHVFSSFYIPDSLVRKASSEDLVEVYSEFMAFAGWGASYFFHDPEIQMIWLIKKSNILQELMRRDDFAEPFYNKYMTTEFLEYMDEDYESQEFIDKAGITIMLFATKFILAQPEACDQLTQEQRVNLVKRLVKETELTRKDKIMPYYGGYENLPMPDCNFFTWVVEGNSWYYAINDMALTADEWKVIDSMVEWNEKNKNNGGVVTIS
;
A
#
# COMPACT_ATOMS: atom_id res chain seq x y z
N MET A 1 -81.35 -26.39 0.90
CA MET A 1 -80.43 -26.94 1.92
C MET A 1 -79.01 -26.72 1.41
N LYS A 2 -78.34 -25.65 1.87
CA LYS A 2 -77.30 -25.63 2.92
C LYS A 2 -75.95 -26.27 2.52
N ARG A 3 -74.98 -25.38 2.27
CA ARG A 3 -73.59 -25.32 2.78
C ARG A 3 -72.50 -26.21 2.15
N GLY A 4 -71.44 -25.53 1.73
CA GLY A 4 -70.07 -25.99 1.43
C GLY A 4 -69.38 -24.93 0.58
N LEU A 5 -69.12 -23.71 1.08
CA LEU A 5 -68.08 -23.29 2.05
C LEU A 5 -66.64 -23.49 1.53
N CYS A 6 -65.99 -22.34 1.30
CA CYS A 6 -64.56 -22.04 1.49
C CYS A 6 -63.52 -22.91 0.79
N ILE A 7 -62.81 -22.30 -0.16
CA ILE A 7 -61.35 -22.01 -0.19
C ILE A 7 -61.12 -21.35 -1.56
N ILE A 8 -60.08 -20.51 -1.70
CA ILE A 8 -59.79 -19.63 -2.86
C ILE A 8 -60.35 -18.21 -2.68
N LEU A 9 -59.91 -17.52 -1.63
CA LEU A 9 -59.79 -16.05 -1.61
C LEU A 9 -58.71 -15.60 -0.59
N LEU A 10 -57.65 -16.39 -0.47
CA LEU A 10 -56.56 -16.16 0.49
C LEU A 10 -55.20 -16.61 -0.09
N ALA A 11 -54.95 -16.25 -1.34
CA ALA A 11 -53.66 -16.43 -2.00
C ALA A 11 -53.12 -15.16 -2.69
N CYS A 12 -53.83 -14.02 -2.62
CA CYS A 12 -53.39 -12.77 -3.27
C CYS A 12 -52.93 -11.67 -2.28
N MET A 13 -52.77 -11.98 -0.99
CA MET A 13 -52.31 -11.01 0.04
C MET A 13 -51.21 -11.58 0.93
N LEU A 14 -50.22 -12.27 0.34
CA LEU A 14 -49.04 -12.78 1.07
C LEU A 14 -47.72 -12.64 0.30
N LEU A 15 -47.62 -11.68 -0.64
CA LEU A 15 -46.35 -11.29 -1.26
C LEU A 15 -45.91 -9.85 -0.93
N THR A 16 -46.47 -9.26 0.12
CA THR A 16 -46.03 -7.97 0.67
C THR A 16 -45.60 -8.14 2.13
N ALA A 17 -44.55 -8.93 2.38
CA ALA A 17 -43.73 -8.84 3.59
C ALA A 17 -42.64 -9.92 3.52
N CYS A 18 -41.51 -9.59 2.91
CA CYS A 18 -40.16 -9.99 3.33
C CYS A 18 -39.13 -9.26 2.45
N ALA A 19 -39.29 -7.94 2.30
CA ALA A 19 -38.16 -7.06 2.01
C ALA A 19 -37.45 -6.80 3.35
N GLY A 20 -36.89 -7.86 3.94
CA GLY A 20 -35.84 -7.71 4.93
C GLY A 20 -34.65 -7.09 4.21
N LYS A 21 -34.07 -6.04 4.80
CA LYS A 21 -32.83 -5.38 4.40
C LYS A 21 -31.76 -6.42 4.02
N GLY A 22 -31.76 -6.82 2.76
CA GLY A 22 -30.66 -7.54 2.14
C GLY A 22 -29.62 -6.49 1.80
N ALA A 23 -28.38 -6.71 2.23
CA ALA A 23 -27.24 -5.94 1.76
C ALA A 23 -27.36 -5.74 0.25
N ASN A 24 -27.35 -4.49 -0.20
CA ASN A 24 -27.24 -4.16 -1.63
C ASN A 24 -26.01 -4.90 -2.15
N LYS A 25 -26.20 -6.05 -2.79
CA LYS A 25 -25.21 -6.59 -3.73
C LYS A 25 -25.34 -5.70 -4.96
N THR A 26 -24.66 -4.57 -4.90
CA THR A 26 -24.48 -3.70 -6.06
C THR A 26 -23.76 -4.52 -7.12
N GLU A 27 -24.43 -4.75 -8.24
CA GLU A 27 -23.83 -5.46 -9.37
C GLU A 27 -22.69 -4.61 -9.95
N PRO A 28 -21.63 -5.24 -10.49
CA PRO A 28 -20.59 -4.51 -11.21
C PRO A 28 -21.20 -3.69 -12.36
N VAL A 29 -20.79 -2.43 -12.50
CA VAL A 29 -21.34 -1.53 -13.52
C VAL A 29 -20.26 -1.16 -14.53
N PRO A 30 -20.55 -1.16 -15.84
CA PRO A 30 -19.64 -0.59 -16.84
C PRO A 30 -19.35 0.89 -16.52
N HIS A 31 -18.09 1.23 -16.28
CA HIS A 31 -17.66 2.62 -16.06
C HIS A 31 -17.12 3.22 -17.36
N LYS A 32 -17.41 4.51 -17.60
CA LYS A 32 -17.29 5.10 -18.94
C LYS A 32 -15.93 5.71 -19.25
N ASN A 33 -15.05 5.93 -18.27
CA ASN A 33 -13.74 6.51 -18.52
C ASN A 33 -12.90 6.37 -17.27
N ILE A 34 -11.87 5.53 -17.28
CA ILE A 34 -10.53 6.10 -17.16
C ILE A 34 -9.59 5.39 -18.12
N TYR A 35 -9.46 6.00 -19.30
CA TYR A 35 -8.33 5.88 -20.23
C TYR A 35 -8.33 4.73 -21.25
N SER A 36 -8.42 5.10 -22.52
CA SER A 36 -8.49 4.15 -23.63
C SER A 36 -7.09 3.62 -23.98
N LYS A 37 -6.93 2.29 -24.04
CA LYS A 37 -5.69 1.62 -24.50
C LYS A 37 -5.26 2.04 -25.92
N GLY A 38 -6.18 2.60 -26.70
CA GLY A 38 -6.01 2.83 -28.14
C GLY A 38 -5.24 4.09 -28.51
N GLU A 39 -5.01 5.03 -27.59
CA GLU A 39 -4.46 6.35 -27.91
C GLU A 39 -3.07 6.66 -27.32
N CYS A 40 -2.56 5.88 -26.35
CA CYS A 40 -1.32 6.25 -25.66
C CYS A 40 -0.31 5.10 -25.58
N ALA A 41 0.48 4.99 -26.64
CA ALA A 41 1.83 4.42 -26.58
C ALA A 41 2.80 5.48 -26.01
N VAL A 42 2.57 5.87 -24.75
CA VAL A 42 3.59 6.63 -24.01
C VAL A 42 4.48 5.60 -23.34
N ASP A 43 5.76 5.57 -23.69
CA ASP A 43 6.75 4.77 -22.98
C ASP A 43 6.85 5.28 -21.54
N TYR A 44 6.14 4.64 -20.62
CA TYR A 44 6.25 4.94 -19.20
C TYR A 44 7.49 4.25 -18.63
N GLU A 45 8.48 5.05 -18.27
CA GLU A 45 9.67 4.56 -17.58
C GLU A 45 9.37 4.49 -16.09
N SER A 46 9.29 3.27 -15.55
CA SER A 46 8.92 3.03 -14.16
C SER A 46 9.95 3.60 -13.18
N ALA A 47 9.49 4.02 -12.00
CA ALA A 47 10.41 4.48 -10.96
C ALA A 47 11.37 3.36 -10.52
N ILE A 48 10.92 2.11 -10.51
CA ILE A 48 11.76 0.94 -10.23
C ILE A 48 12.91 0.84 -11.23
N SER A 49 12.62 0.90 -12.54
CA SER A 49 13.64 0.73 -13.59
C SER A 49 14.75 1.79 -13.52
N LYS A 50 14.41 3.01 -13.08
CA LYS A 50 15.38 4.11 -12.91
C LYS A 50 16.23 3.98 -11.66
N CYS A 51 15.71 3.37 -10.60
CA CYS A 51 16.25 3.50 -9.27
C CYS A 51 16.87 2.19 -8.73
N ALA A 52 16.28 1.03 -9.01
CA ALA A 52 16.68 -0.23 -8.38
C ALA A 52 18.11 -0.68 -8.75
N GLY A 53 18.63 -0.18 -9.88
CA GLY A 53 19.89 -0.65 -10.44
C GLY A 53 19.77 -2.04 -11.05
N VAL A 54 20.90 -2.57 -11.54
CA VAL A 54 20.93 -3.88 -12.23
C VAL A 54 21.25 -4.99 -11.21
N PRO A 55 20.67 -6.19 -11.35
CA PRO A 55 21.05 -7.34 -10.52
C PRO A 55 22.57 -7.54 -10.44
N GLY A 56 23.07 -7.73 -9.21
CA GLY A 56 24.50 -7.95 -8.94
C GLY A 56 25.35 -6.68 -8.80
N THR A 57 24.79 -5.48 -8.97
CA THR A 57 25.49 -4.24 -8.60
C THR A 57 25.47 -4.04 -7.08
N GLU A 58 26.49 -3.34 -6.57
CA GLU A 58 26.57 -2.89 -5.18
C GLU A 58 25.31 -2.11 -4.78
N TYR A 59 24.89 -2.24 -3.53
CA TYR A 59 23.73 -1.51 -3.01
C TYR A 59 24.14 -0.08 -2.64
N GLU A 60 23.35 0.90 -3.07
CA GLU A 60 23.61 2.29 -2.70
C GLU A 60 23.48 2.52 -1.19
N ALA A 61 22.68 1.70 -0.50
CA ALA A 61 22.49 1.77 0.94
C ALA A 61 23.79 1.60 1.72
N TYR A 62 24.77 0.89 1.15
CA TYR A 62 26.09 0.74 1.77
C TYR A 62 26.74 2.10 2.01
N ARG A 63 26.62 3.04 1.06
CA ARG A 63 27.17 4.42 1.18
C ARG A 63 26.52 5.24 2.30
N PHE A 64 25.33 4.86 2.74
CA PHE A 64 24.63 5.54 3.84
C PHE A 64 24.98 4.97 5.21
N VAL A 65 25.65 3.81 5.26
CA VAL A 65 26.01 3.12 6.51
C VAL A 65 27.52 2.88 6.65
N ASP A 66 28.33 3.26 5.65
CA ASP A 66 29.78 3.03 5.59
C ASP A 66 30.55 3.69 6.75
N ASP A 67 30.05 4.81 7.28
CA ASP A 67 30.63 5.46 8.45
C ASP A 67 30.16 4.85 9.79
N ASP A 68 29.28 3.83 9.74
CA ASP A 68 28.56 3.28 10.90
C ASP A 68 28.51 1.74 10.90
N LEU A 69 29.58 1.13 10.37
CA LEU A 69 29.68 -0.33 10.17
C LEU A 69 29.64 -1.16 11.46
N GLU A 70 29.92 -0.55 12.62
CA GLU A 70 29.95 -1.25 13.91
C GLU A 70 28.56 -1.71 14.38
N HIS A 71 27.49 -1.14 13.80
CA HIS A 71 26.10 -1.48 14.09
C HIS A 71 25.50 -2.51 13.12
N ILE A 72 26.30 -2.98 12.14
CA ILE A 72 25.86 -4.04 11.23
C ILE A 72 26.00 -5.41 11.91
N HIS A 73 24.87 -6.09 12.08
CA HIS A 73 24.84 -7.44 12.63
C HIS A 73 25.37 -8.48 11.64
N SER A 74 25.98 -9.55 12.17
CA SER A 74 26.50 -10.65 11.36
C SER A 74 25.37 -11.47 10.71
N GLU A 75 25.67 -12.17 9.61
CA GLU A 75 24.69 -13.03 8.92
C GLU A 75 24.02 -14.04 9.86
N LYS A 76 24.77 -14.58 10.83
CA LYS A 76 24.27 -15.59 11.76
C LYS A 76 23.20 -15.03 12.71
N GLU A 77 23.27 -13.74 13.03
CA GLU A 77 22.30 -13.11 13.93
C GLU A 77 20.95 -12.91 13.26
N TRP A 78 20.98 -12.56 11.96
CA TRP A 78 19.81 -12.31 11.11
C TRP A 78 18.99 -13.55 10.76
N VAL A 79 19.49 -14.75 11.02
CA VAL A 79 18.83 -16.00 10.60
C VAL A 79 18.30 -16.74 11.82
N ASP A 80 17.04 -17.18 11.75
CA ASP A 80 16.41 -17.98 12.80
C ASP A 80 16.83 -19.48 12.72
N GLU A 81 16.26 -20.31 13.60
CA GLU A 81 16.57 -21.74 13.62
C GLU A 81 16.09 -22.51 12.37
N ASN A 82 15.16 -21.93 11.61
CA ASN A 82 14.57 -22.52 10.40
C ASN A 82 15.20 -21.99 9.11
N GLY A 83 16.10 -21.00 9.20
CA GLY A 83 16.74 -20.40 8.03
C GLY A 83 16.05 -19.14 7.50
N HIS A 84 15.02 -18.64 8.19
CA HIS A 84 14.30 -17.43 7.82
C HIS A 84 14.99 -16.18 8.38
N LEU A 85 14.81 -15.05 7.69
CA LEU A 85 15.25 -13.77 8.24
C LEU A 85 14.45 -13.40 9.48
N ARG A 86 15.15 -12.88 10.49
CA ARG A 86 14.58 -12.25 11.68
C ARG A 86 15.42 -11.05 12.09
N ILE A 87 14.79 -10.06 12.70
CA ILE A 87 15.52 -8.92 13.26
C ILE A 87 16.30 -9.38 14.51
N PRO A 88 17.63 -9.15 14.57
CA PRO A 88 18.47 -9.67 15.66
C PRO A 88 18.47 -8.82 16.93
N PHE A 89 17.73 -7.71 16.96
CA PHE A 89 17.68 -6.74 18.04
C PHE A 89 16.23 -6.40 18.41
N PRO A 90 15.98 -6.00 19.67
CA PRO A 90 14.71 -5.37 20.01
C PRO A 90 14.60 -4.06 19.23
N VAL A 91 13.51 -3.96 18.46
CA VAL A 91 13.27 -2.82 17.56
C VAL A 91 13.21 -1.50 18.35
N ASP A 92 12.64 -1.51 19.56
CA ASP A 92 12.56 -0.38 20.50
C ASP A 92 13.93 0.21 20.90
N ASP A 93 15.01 -0.58 20.91
CA ASP A 93 16.35 -0.13 21.33
C ASP A 93 17.14 0.56 20.19
N SER A 94 16.64 0.55 18.95
CA SER A 94 17.36 1.14 17.79
C SER A 94 17.30 2.67 17.72
N LEU A 95 16.73 3.33 18.74
CA LEU A 95 16.65 4.79 18.92
C LEU A 95 17.98 5.51 19.17
N ASN A 96 19.11 4.81 19.21
CA ASN A 96 20.42 5.44 19.40
C ASN A 96 20.96 6.16 18.13
N GLY A 97 20.13 6.40 17.11
CA GLY A 97 20.50 7.17 15.91
C GLY A 97 21.08 6.32 14.76
N HIS A 98 21.15 5.00 14.94
CA HIS A 98 21.80 4.05 14.03
C HIS A 98 20.79 3.19 13.24
N VAL A 99 19.55 3.64 13.10
CA VAL A 99 18.44 2.83 12.55
C VAL A 99 18.74 2.27 11.15
N PHE A 100 19.36 3.05 10.26
CA PHE A 100 19.65 2.56 8.90
C PHE A 100 20.77 1.52 8.84
N SER A 101 21.81 1.65 9.68
CA SER A 101 22.92 0.69 9.76
C SER A 101 22.51 -0.58 10.49
N SER A 102 21.72 -0.48 11.55
CA SER A 102 21.16 -1.64 12.26
C SER A 102 20.28 -2.52 11.37
N PHE A 103 19.53 -1.95 10.44
CA PHE A 103 18.69 -2.69 9.48
C PHE A 103 19.42 -3.10 8.19
N TYR A 104 20.72 -2.80 8.06
CA TYR A 104 21.51 -3.27 6.91
C TYR A 104 21.80 -4.77 7.05
N ILE A 105 21.21 -5.59 6.18
CA ILE A 105 21.46 -7.03 6.15
C ILE A 105 22.71 -7.29 5.29
N PRO A 106 23.67 -8.15 5.69
CA PRO A 106 24.82 -8.45 4.85
C PRO A 106 24.43 -8.89 3.43
N ASP A 107 25.12 -8.36 2.41
CA ASP A 107 24.77 -8.50 0.99
C ASP A 107 24.55 -9.96 0.55
N SER A 108 25.41 -10.87 1.01
CA SER A 108 25.32 -12.30 0.68
C SER A 108 24.10 -12.98 1.27
N LEU A 109 23.55 -12.47 2.37
CA LEU A 109 22.32 -12.94 2.98
C LEU A 109 21.10 -12.32 2.29
N VAL A 110 21.10 -11.01 2.03
CA VAL A 110 20.04 -10.30 1.27
C VAL A 110 19.72 -11.00 -0.05
N ARG A 111 20.75 -11.33 -0.83
CA ARG A 111 20.59 -11.96 -2.15
C ARG A 111 20.04 -13.39 -2.08
N LYS A 112 20.16 -14.08 -0.94
CA LYS A 112 19.71 -15.47 -0.75
C LYS A 112 18.33 -15.55 -0.12
N ALA A 113 17.94 -14.56 0.67
CA ALA A 113 16.67 -14.53 1.36
C ALA A 113 15.49 -14.52 0.38
N SER A 114 14.37 -15.12 0.77
CA SER A 114 13.13 -15.08 0.00
C SER A 114 12.57 -13.66 -0.06
N SER A 115 11.77 -13.35 -1.07
CA SER A 115 11.09 -12.05 -1.15
C SER A 115 10.07 -11.87 -0.02
N GLU A 116 9.50 -12.98 0.49
CA GLU A 116 8.64 -12.98 1.69
C GLU A 116 9.40 -12.52 2.94
N ASP A 117 10.56 -13.13 3.22
CA ASP A 117 11.40 -12.78 4.36
C ASP A 117 11.87 -11.31 4.28
N LEU A 118 12.29 -10.87 3.09
CA LEU A 118 12.72 -9.49 2.86
C LEU A 118 11.58 -8.48 3.07
N VAL A 119 10.37 -8.79 2.60
CA VAL A 119 9.20 -7.91 2.81
C VAL A 119 8.82 -7.83 4.28
N GLU A 120 8.91 -8.94 5.04
CA GLU A 120 8.61 -8.91 6.47
C GLU A 120 9.56 -7.97 7.21
N VAL A 121 10.88 -8.15 7.02
CA VAL A 121 11.89 -7.29 7.66
C VAL A 121 11.77 -5.83 7.17
N TYR A 122 11.54 -5.61 5.87
CA TYR A 122 11.34 -4.26 5.34
C TYR A 122 10.11 -3.58 5.94
N SER A 123 9.04 -4.34 6.18
CA SER A 123 7.81 -3.80 6.76
C SER A 123 8.01 -3.39 8.21
N GLU A 124 8.73 -4.20 8.99
CA GLU A 124 9.11 -3.84 10.36
C GLU A 124 10.04 -2.61 10.39
N PHE A 125 11.03 -2.56 9.48
CA PHE A 125 11.87 -1.37 9.28
C PHE A 125 11.03 -0.14 8.98
N MET A 126 10.08 -0.20 8.04
CA MET A 126 9.25 0.94 7.68
C MET A 126 8.26 1.32 8.77
N ALA A 127 7.74 0.35 9.53
CA ALA A 127 6.87 0.64 10.66
C ALA A 127 7.62 1.38 11.76
N PHE A 128 8.86 0.99 12.02
CA PHE A 128 9.65 1.59 13.08
C PHE A 128 10.37 2.88 12.66
N ALA A 129 11.16 2.81 11.59
CA ALA A 129 12.00 3.90 11.09
C ALA A 129 11.21 4.94 10.27
N GLY A 130 10.00 4.56 9.84
CA GLY A 130 9.12 5.34 8.95
C GLY A 130 8.88 6.75 9.44
N TRP A 131 8.90 6.99 10.75
CA TRP A 131 8.61 8.30 11.31
C TRP A 131 9.67 9.36 10.99
N GLY A 132 10.95 9.00 10.98
CA GLY A 132 12.06 9.85 10.47
C GLY A 132 12.24 9.77 8.95
N ALA A 133 11.37 9.02 8.28
CA ALA A 133 11.49 8.56 6.91
C ALA A 133 10.21 8.76 6.06
N SER A 134 9.21 9.48 6.56
CA SER A 134 7.89 9.54 5.94
C SER A 134 7.72 10.85 5.19
N TYR A 135 8.45 10.99 4.10
CA TYR A 135 8.16 12.04 3.12
C TYR A 135 7.30 11.50 2.01
N PHE A 136 6.23 12.24 1.72
CA PHE A 136 5.43 12.04 0.54
C PHE A 136 5.92 12.94 -0.59
N PHE A 137 6.20 12.31 -1.73
CA PHE A 137 6.52 12.98 -2.98
C PHE A 137 5.51 12.56 -4.05
N HIS A 138 4.94 13.56 -4.72
CA HIS A 138 4.06 13.34 -5.88
C HIS A 138 4.80 12.70 -7.06
N ASP A 139 6.11 12.97 -7.16
CA ASP A 139 6.97 12.37 -8.16
C ASP A 139 7.34 10.93 -7.73
N PRO A 140 6.93 9.89 -8.49
CA PRO A 140 7.19 8.50 -8.13
C PRO A 140 8.68 8.14 -8.18
N GLU A 141 9.48 8.77 -9.03
CA GLU A 141 10.93 8.56 -9.09
C GLU A 141 11.59 9.09 -7.82
N ILE A 142 11.26 10.32 -7.42
CA ILE A 142 11.77 10.90 -6.17
C ILE A 142 11.33 10.06 -4.97
N GLN A 143 10.07 9.64 -4.92
CA GLN A 143 9.57 8.76 -3.85
C GLN A 143 10.36 7.45 -3.79
N MET A 144 10.59 6.81 -4.94
CA MET A 144 11.34 5.55 -5.01
C MET A 144 12.79 5.72 -4.58
N ILE A 145 13.53 6.70 -5.14
CA ILE A 145 14.90 7.03 -4.74
C ILE A 145 14.98 7.20 -3.22
N TRP A 146 14.01 7.92 -2.65
CA TRP A 146 13.98 8.22 -1.24
C TRP A 146 13.84 6.95 -0.38
N LEU A 147 12.97 6.00 -0.80
CA LEU A 147 12.77 4.72 -0.11
C LEU A 147 13.96 3.76 -0.28
N ILE A 148 14.52 3.63 -1.49
CA ILE A 148 15.54 2.61 -1.77
C ILE A 148 16.93 2.98 -1.24
N LYS A 149 17.28 4.27 -1.22
CA LYS A 149 18.67 4.70 -0.97
C LYS A 149 19.17 4.31 0.43
N LYS A 150 18.26 4.07 1.37
CA LYS A 150 18.59 3.68 2.76
C LYS A 150 18.28 2.21 3.09
N SER A 151 17.89 1.41 2.11
CA SER A 151 17.49 0.01 2.34
C SER A 151 18.03 -0.88 1.23
N ASN A 152 19.04 -1.68 1.57
CA ASN A 152 19.52 -2.72 0.64
C ASN A 152 18.48 -3.84 0.46
N ILE A 153 17.62 -4.06 1.44
CA ILE A 153 16.45 -4.94 1.36
C ILE A 153 15.53 -4.50 0.21
N LEU A 154 15.09 -3.23 0.22
CA LEU A 154 14.20 -2.74 -0.82
C LEU A 154 14.90 -2.68 -2.19
N GLN A 155 16.17 -2.27 -2.24
CA GLN A 155 16.92 -2.30 -3.50
C GLN A 155 16.97 -3.70 -4.10
N GLU A 156 17.19 -4.74 -3.29
CA GLU A 156 17.16 -6.11 -3.75
C GLU A 156 15.75 -6.53 -4.19
N LEU A 157 14.70 -6.24 -3.40
CA LEU A 157 13.32 -6.55 -3.77
C LEU A 157 12.91 -5.93 -5.12
N MET A 158 13.29 -4.67 -5.37
CA MET A 158 12.96 -3.96 -6.61
C MET A 158 13.73 -4.50 -7.83
N ARG A 159 14.74 -5.35 -7.65
CA ARG A 159 15.44 -6.06 -8.73
C ARG A 159 14.80 -7.41 -9.08
N ARG A 160 13.83 -7.87 -8.28
CA ARG A 160 13.22 -9.19 -8.43
C ARG A 160 11.93 -9.14 -9.25
N ASP A 161 11.58 -10.27 -9.82
CA ASP A 161 10.35 -10.48 -10.59
C ASP A 161 9.20 -11.09 -9.76
N ASP A 162 9.39 -11.22 -8.44
CA ASP A 162 8.45 -11.87 -7.52
C ASP A 162 8.10 -11.02 -6.27
N PHE A 163 8.45 -9.73 -6.24
CA PHE A 163 8.24 -8.90 -5.04
C PHE A 163 6.76 -8.57 -4.79
N ALA A 164 5.94 -8.53 -5.83
CA ALA A 164 4.59 -7.96 -5.73
C ALA A 164 3.65 -8.79 -4.85
N GLU A 165 3.74 -10.12 -4.92
CA GLU A 165 2.90 -11.01 -4.12
C GLU A 165 3.18 -10.91 -2.61
N PRO A 166 4.45 -10.94 -2.15
CA PRO A 166 4.78 -10.66 -0.75
C PRO A 166 4.25 -9.31 -0.23
N PHE A 167 4.44 -8.22 -0.97
CA PHE A 167 3.89 -6.91 -0.58
C PHE A 167 2.35 -6.88 -0.58
N TYR A 168 1.72 -7.52 -1.57
CA TYR A 168 0.27 -7.68 -1.61
C TYR A 168 -0.21 -8.44 -0.38
N ASN A 169 0.39 -9.59 -0.07
CA ASN A 169 0.03 -10.40 1.08
C ASN A 169 0.17 -9.59 2.37
N LYS A 170 1.29 -8.87 2.55
CA LYS A 170 1.49 -8.00 3.71
C LYS A 170 0.41 -6.93 3.85
N TYR A 171 0.08 -6.23 2.76
CA TYR A 171 -0.97 -5.22 2.78
C TYR A 171 -2.35 -5.82 3.08
N MET A 172 -2.66 -6.99 2.52
CA MET A 172 -3.95 -7.65 2.69
C MET A 172 -4.15 -8.25 4.09
N THR A 173 -3.08 -8.65 4.78
CA THR A 173 -3.16 -9.29 6.11
C THR A 173 -2.99 -8.30 7.25
N THR A 174 -2.31 -7.17 7.05
CA THR A 174 -2.16 -6.14 8.07
C THR A 174 -3.52 -5.52 8.41
N GLU A 175 -3.85 -5.31 9.67
CA GLU A 175 -5.12 -4.68 10.04
C GLU A 175 -5.09 -3.16 9.83
N PHE A 176 -6.26 -2.57 9.54
CA PHE A 176 -6.39 -1.11 9.60
C PHE A 176 -6.51 -0.68 11.05
N LEU A 177 -5.66 0.26 11.45
CA LEU A 177 -5.58 0.71 12.84
C LEU A 177 -6.71 1.66 13.16
N GLU A 178 -7.37 1.44 14.30
CA GLU A 178 -8.44 2.32 14.78
C GLU A 178 -7.95 3.74 14.96
N TYR A 179 -8.79 4.70 14.57
CA TYR A 179 -8.51 6.12 14.72
C TYR A 179 -8.18 6.48 16.18
N MET A 180 -7.12 7.26 16.36
CA MET A 180 -6.72 7.85 17.64
C MET A 180 -6.68 9.36 17.55
N ASP A 181 -7.06 10.01 18.64
CA ASP A 181 -7.04 11.46 18.82
C ASP A 181 -5.65 11.97 19.27
N GLU A 182 -5.47 13.30 19.30
CA GLU A 182 -4.23 14.12 19.32
C GLU A 182 -3.16 13.88 20.43
N ASP A 183 -2.97 12.67 20.97
CA ASP A 183 -1.81 12.34 21.80
C ASP A 183 -0.63 11.86 20.94
N TYR A 184 -0.14 12.79 20.10
CA TYR A 184 0.95 12.58 19.13
C TYR A 184 2.28 12.16 19.77
N GLU A 185 2.43 12.34 21.08
CA GLU A 185 3.64 11.99 21.84
C GLU A 185 3.53 10.63 22.52
N SER A 186 2.35 9.99 22.53
CA SER A 186 2.18 8.66 23.11
C SER A 186 2.86 7.58 22.27
N GLN A 187 3.47 6.59 22.94
CA GLN A 187 4.05 5.44 22.25
C GLN A 187 3.00 4.69 21.42
N GLU A 188 1.77 4.57 21.92
CA GLU A 188 0.68 3.93 21.17
C GLU A 188 0.37 4.66 19.85
N PHE A 189 0.37 6.00 19.86
CA PHE A 189 0.21 6.78 18.63
C PHE A 189 1.39 6.54 17.68
N ILE A 190 2.63 6.60 18.19
CA ILE A 190 3.85 6.42 17.41
C ILE A 190 3.86 5.04 16.71
N ASP A 191 3.57 3.97 17.45
CA ASP A 191 3.53 2.60 16.93
C ASP A 191 2.49 2.46 15.82
N LYS A 192 1.29 3.02 16.05
CA LYS A 192 0.22 2.98 15.06
C LYS A 192 0.52 3.84 13.83
N ALA A 193 1.06 5.04 14.02
CA ALA A 193 1.50 5.89 12.92
C ALA A 193 2.61 5.22 12.09
N GLY A 194 3.50 4.48 12.74
CA GLY A 194 4.50 3.64 12.10
C GLY A 194 3.87 2.64 11.11
N ILE A 195 2.90 1.86 11.57
CA ILE A 195 2.19 0.90 10.72
C ILE A 195 1.44 1.59 9.57
N THR A 196 0.84 2.77 9.78
CA THR A 196 0.20 3.50 8.66
C THR A 196 1.22 3.99 7.62
N ILE A 197 2.43 4.36 8.04
CA ILE A 197 3.55 4.68 7.14
C ILE A 197 4.01 3.44 6.36
N MET A 198 4.11 2.28 7.01
CA MET A 198 4.43 1.01 6.33
C MET A 198 3.38 0.66 5.27
N LEU A 199 2.09 0.76 5.62
CA LEU A 199 0.99 0.54 4.68
C LEU A 199 1.04 1.53 3.51
N PHE A 200 1.39 2.79 3.77
CA PHE A 200 1.58 3.80 2.75
C PHE A 200 2.70 3.45 1.76
N ALA A 201 3.90 3.10 2.27
CA ALA A 201 5.02 2.69 1.44
C ALA A 201 4.69 1.42 0.63
N THR A 202 3.99 0.47 1.24
CA THR A 202 3.53 -0.76 0.56
C THR A 202 2.58 -0.43 -0.59
N LYS A 203 1.61 0.47 -0.38
CA LYS A 203 0.70 0.94 -1.44
C LYS A 203 1.46 1.62 -2.59
N PHE A 204 2.48 2.42 -2.28
CA PHE A 204 3.33 3.04 -3.28
C PHE A 204 4.06 2.00 -4.14
N ILE A 205 4.66 0.99 -3.51
CA ILE A 205 5.36 -0.10 -4.20
C ILE A 205 4.39 -0.90 -5.08
N LEU A 206 3.20 -1.21 -4.55
CA LEU A 206 2.16 -1.92 -5.31
C LEU A 206 1.57 -1.08 -6.45
N ALA A 207 1.67 0.25 -6.41
CA ALA A 207 1.22 1.14 -7.48
C ALA A 207 2.17 1.19 -8.69
N GLN A 208 3.37 0.59 -8.58
CA GLN A 208 4.31 0.51 -9.70
C GLN A 208 3.78 -0.46 -10.78
N PRO A 209 4.08 -0.20 -12.07
CA PRO A 209 3.58 -1.03 -13.16
C PRO A 209 4.06 -2.48 -13.07
N GLU A 210 5.28 -2.73 -12.60
CA GLU A 210 5.82 -4.08 -12.40
C GLU A 210 4.97 -4.88 -11.41
N ALA A 211 4.48 -4.25 -10.35
CA ALA A 211 3.59 -4.90 -9.40
C ALA A 211 2.24 -5.23 -10.04
N CYS A 212 1.72 -4.37 -10.91
CA CYS A 212 0.52 -4.68 -11.69
C CYS A 212 0.73 -5.94 -12.52
N ASP A 213 1.85 -6.02 -13.22
CA ASP A 213 2.14 -7.07 -14.18
C ASP A 213 2.38 -8.42 -13.49
N GLN A 214 3.01 -8.42 -12.30
CA GLN A 214 3.24 -9.62 -11.49
C GLN A 214 1.97 -10.15 -10.80
N LEU A 215 1.05 -9.28 -10.38
CA LEU A 215 -0.17 -9.72 -9.68
C LEU A 215 -1.20 -10.35 -10.63
N THR A 216 -1.90 -11.36 -10.14
CA THR A 216 -3.06 -11.95 -10.85
C THR A 216 -4.23 -10.97 -10.91
N GLN A 217 -5.15 -11.17 -11.87
CA GLN A 217 -6.36 -10.33 -11.98
C GLN A 217 -7.17 -10.32 -10.67
N GLU A 218 -7.28 -11.47 -9.99
CA GLU A 218 -7.99 -11.57 -8.71
C GLU A 218 -7.31 -10.74 -7.62
N GLN A 219 -5.98 -10.84 -7.48
CA GLN A 219 -5.21 -10.04 -6.53
C GLN A 219 -5.37 -8.54 -6.82
N ARG A 220 -5.32 -8.12 -8.09
CA ARG A 220 -5.51 -6.71 -8.46
C ARG A 220 -6.88 -6.18 -8.05
N VAL A 221 -7.94 -6.95 -8.30
CA VAL A 221 -9.32 -6.57 -7.89
C VAL A 221 -9.42 -6.48 -6.37
N ASN A 222 -8.87 -7.46 -5.65
CA ASN A 222 -8.92 -7.49 -4.18
C ASN A 222 -8.14 -6.32 -3.56
N LEU A 223 -6.98 -5.99 -4.12
CA LEU A 223 -6.18 -4.83 -3.72
C LEU A 223 -6.98 -3.53 -3.87
N VAL A 224 -7.57 -3.29 -5.05
CA VAL A 224 -8.38 -2.09 -5.32
C VAL A 224 -9.59 -2.00 -4.38
N LYS A 225 -10.29 -3.10 -4.13
CA LYS A 225 -11.41 -3.11 -3.17
C LYS A 225 -10.97 -2.80 -1.75
N ARG A 226 -9.81 -3.29 -1.35
CA ARG A 226 -9.23 -2.97 -0.04
C ARG A 226 -8.85 -1.49 0.07
N LEU A 227 -8.26 -0.91 -0.98
CA LEU A 227 -7.94 0.52 -1.06
C LEU A 227 -9.19 1.42 -0.97
N VAL A 228 -10.27 1.03 -1.65
CA VAL A 228 -11.57 1.71 -1.55
C VAL A 228 -12.06 1.70 -0.10
N LYS A 229 -12.08 0.52 0.53
CA LYS A 229 -12.52 0.37 1.92
C LYS A 229 -11.66 1.19 2.88
N GLU A 230 -10.34 1.17 2.72
CA GLU A 230 -9.41 1.98 3.52
C GLU A 230 -9.77 3.47 3.43
N THR A 231 -9.95 3.98 2.21
CA THR A 231 -10.24 5.40 1.98
C THR A 231 -11.58 5.80 2.58
N GLU A 232 -12.61 4.96 2.43
CA GLU A 232 -13.91 5.23 3.04
C GLU A 232 -13.87 5.25 4.57
N LEU A 233 -13.09 4.35 5.18
CA LEU A 233 -12.92 4.32 6.63
C LEU A 233 -12.11 5.52 7.13
N THR A 234 -11.08 5.92 6.39
CA THR A 234 -10.24 7.07 6.71
C THR A 234 -11.05 8.36 6.68
N ARG A 235 -11.84 8.60 5.62
CA ARG A 235 -12.73 9.77 5.48
C ARG A 235 -13.84 9.87 6.54
N LYS A 236 -14.06 8.80 7.31
CA LYS A 236 -15.06 8.71 8.38
C LYS A 236 -14.41 8.70 9.77
N ASP A 237 -13.10 8.98 9.84
CA ASP A 237 -12.29 8.93 11.05
C ASP A 237 -12.46 7.61 11.81
N LYS A 238 -12.54 6.49 11.07
CA LYS A 238 -12.64 5.14 11.63
C LYS A 238 -11.30 4.46 11.77
N ILE A 239 -10.37 4.80 10.90
CA ILE A 239 -9.01 4.30 10.93
C ILE A 239 -8.04 5.47 10.86
N MET A 240 -6.83 5.28 11.38
CA MET A 240 -5.81 6.33 11.34
C MET A 240 -5.43 6.67 9.90
N PRO A 241 -5.41 7.96 9.53
CA PRO A 241 -4.86 8.38 8.25
C PRO A 241 -3.34 8.21 8.21
N TYR A 242 -2.77 8.34 7.01
CA TYR A 242 -1.34 8.56 6.87
C TYR A 242 -0.96 9.91 7.49
N TYR A 243 0.02 9.88 8.39
CA TYR A 243 0.68 11.05 8.98
C TYR A 243 2.10 11.13 8.42
N GLY A 244 2.35 12.08 7.51
CA GLY A 244 3.65 12.22 6.85
C GLY A 244 4.62 13.05 7.67
N GLY A 245 5.30 12.48 8.66
CA GLY A 245 6.28 13.20 9.48
C GLY A 245 5.71 14.44 10.22
N TYR A 246 6.58 15.11 10.98
CA TYR A 246 6.20 16.18 11.93
C TYR A 246 5.47 17.40 11.34
N GLU A 247 5.51 17.62 10.02
CA GLU A 247 4.98 18.83 9.38
C GLU A 247 3.86 18.59 8.37
N ASN A 248 3.56 17.33 7.99
CA ASN A 248 2.47 17.08 7.05
C ASN A 248 1.20 16.63 7.80
N LEU A 249 0.15 17.41 7.59
CA LEU A 249 -1.21 17.12 8.04
C LEU A 249 -1.70 15.75 7.54
N PRO A 250 -2.70 15.14 8.21
CA PRO A 250 -3.28 13.88 7.76
C PRO A 250 -3.72 13.99 6.29
N MET A 251 -3.29 13.03 5.47
CA MET A 251 -3.59 13.02 4.03
C MET A 251 -4.55 11.86 3.70
N PRO A 252 -5.85 12.00 3.99
CA PRO A 252 -6.82 10.92 3.84
C PRO A 252 -7.02 10.47 2.39
N ASP A 253 -6.69 11.34 1.43
CA ASP A 253 -6.86 11.10 -0.01
C ASP A 253 -5.52 10.84 -0.74
N CYS A 254 -4.38 10.89 -0.04
CA CYS A 254 -3.11 10.48 -0.62
C CYS A 254 -3.02 8.94 -0.65
N ASN A 255 -2.97 8.37 -1.84
CA ASN A 255 -3.17 6.93 -2.00
C ASN A 255 -2.49 6.35 -3.24
N PHE A 256 -2.72 5.07 -3.46
CA PHE A 256 -2.27 4.26 -4.59
C PHE A 256 -2.36 4.96 -5.96
N PHE A 257 -3.50 5.59 -6.27
CA PHE A 257 -3.72 6.22 -7.59
C PHE A 257 -2.96 7.52 -7.80
N THR A 258 -2.30 8.04 -6.76
CA THR A 258 -1.42 9.21 -6.88
C THR A 258 -0.32 8.98 -7.90
N TRP A 259 0.25 7.77 -7.91
CA TRP A 259 1.38 7.43 -8.77
C TRP A 259 0.98 6.63 -10.02
N VAL A 260 -0.31 6.35 -10.17
CA VAL A 260 -0.88 5.75 -11.39
C VAL A 260 -1.14 6.87 -12.39
N VAL A 261 -0.28 6.95 -13.40
CA VAL A 261 -0.37 7.93 -14.49
C VAL A 261 -0.46 7.21 -15.83
N GLU A 262 -0.68 7.96 -16.90
CA GLU A 262 -0.73 7.42 -18.26
C GLU A 262 0.53 6.60 -18.60
N GLY A 263 0.31 5.44 -19.20
CA GLY A 263 1.35 4.44 -19.49
C GLY A 263 1.70 3.49 -18.34
N ASN A 264 1.27 3.76 -17.08
CA ASN A 264 1.38 2.78 -15.99
C ASN A 264 0.37 1.64 -16.20
N SER A 265 0.78 0.38 -16.06
CA SER A 265 -0.09 -0.81 -16.23
C SER A 265 -1.40 -0.75 -15.41
N TRP A 266 -1.38 -0.17 -14.21
CA TRP A 266 -2.58 -0.01 -13.37
C TRP A 266 -3.64 0.90 -13.98
N TYR A 267 -3.19 1.91 -14.74
CA TYR A 267 -4.04 2.91 -15.38
C TYR A 267 -5.08 2.27 -16.30
N TYR A 268 -4.72 1.16 -16.95
CA TYR A 268 -5.63 0.41 -17.82
C TYR A 268 -6.23 -0.82 -17.15
N ALA A 269 -5.47 -1.49 -16.27
CA ALA A 269 -5.92 -2.73 -15.63
C ALA A 269 -7.21 -2.54 -14.81
N ILE A 270 -7.44 -1.34 -14.28
CA ILE A 270 -8.65 -1.03 -13.49
C ILE A 270 -9.94 -1.10 -14.30
N ASN A 271 -9.89 -0.83 -15.61
CA ASN A 271 -11.08 -0.82 -16.46
C ASN A 271 -11.70 -2.22 -16.63
N ASP A 272 -10.89 -3.26 -16.46
CA ASP A 272 -11.32 -4.66 -16.59
C ASP A 272 -11.80 -5.25 -15.24
N MET A 273 -11.87 -4.44 -14.18
CA MET A 273 -12.25 -4.88 -12.84
C MET A 273 -13.77 -4.85 -12.61
N ALA A 274 -14.28 -5.89 -11.98
CA ALA A 274 -15.68 -5.99 -11.57
C ALA A 274 -15.93 -5.17 -10.28
N LEU A 275 -16.04 -3.85 -10.45
CA LEU A 275 -16.30 -2.88 -9.39
C LEU A 275 -17.74 -2.36 -9.44
N THR A 276 -18.29 -2.08 -8.26
CA THR A 276 -19.60 -1.50 -8.06
C THR A 276 -19.60 0.01 -8.31
N ALA A 277 -20.78 0.61 -8.52
CA ALA A 277 -20.89 2.05 -8.71
C ALA A 277 -20.34 2.88 -7.54
N ASP A 278 -20.53 2.41 -6.30
CA ASP A 278 -20.01 3.08 -5.12
C ASP A 278 -18.48 2.98 -5.03
N GLU A 279 -17.90 1.82 -5.36
CA GLU A 279 -16.44 1.63 -5.44
C GLU A 279 -15.82 2.55 -6.49
N TRP A 280 -16.43 2.63 -7.68
CA TRP A 280 -16.01 3.56 -8.73
C TRP A 280 -16.05 5.02 -8.28
N LYS A 281 -17.10 5.44 -7.57
CA LYS A 281 -17.20 6.80 -7.05
C LYS A 281 -16.07 7.17 -6.09
N VAL A 282 -15.61 6.21 -5.29
CA VAL A 282 -14.46 6.43 -4.40
C VAL A 282 -13.19 6.57 -5.23
N ILE A 283 -12.97 5.71 -6.23
CA ILE A 283 -11.79 5.74 -7.11
C ILE A 283 -11.72 7.04 -7.91
N ASP A 284 -12.84 7.44 -8.52
CA ASP A 284 -12.94 8.69 -9.28
C ASP A 284 -12.55 9.89 -8.40
N SER A 285 -12.98 9.92 -7.13
CA SER A 285 -12.61 11.02 -6.24
C SER A 285 -11.14 11.00 -5.81
N MET A 286 -10.50 9.83 -5.73
CA MET A 286 -9.04 9.73 -5.53
C MET A 286 -8.29 10.33 -6.73
N VAL A 287 -8.70 9.96 -7.96
CA VAL A 287 -8.07 10.45 -9.19
C VAL A 287 -8.26 11.96 -9.34
N GLU A 288 -9.47 12.48 -9.13
CA GLU A 288 -9.75 13.91 -9.17
C GLU A 288 -8.94 14.71 -8.15
N TRP A 289 -8.77 14.18 -6.92
CA TRP A 289 -7.92 14.82 -5.91
C TRP A 289 -6.46 14.89 -6.38
N ASN A 290 -5.96 13.81 -6.97
CA ASN A 290 -4.59 13.75 -7.48
C ASN A 290 -4.35 14.74 -8.62
N GLU A 291 -5.26 14.84 -9.59
CA GLU A 291 -5.15 15.80 -10.71
C GLU A 291 -5.14 17.26 -10.22
N LYS A 292 -5.91 17.58 -9.18
CA LYS A 292 -5.91 18.93 -8.58
C LYS A 292 -4.59 19.26 -7.88
N ASN A 293 -3.98 18.30 -7.18
CA ASN A 293 -2.80 18.55 -6.36
C ASN A 293 -1.47 18.43 -7.13
N LYS A 294 -1.39 17.59 -8.17
CA LYS A 294 -0.19 17.47 -9.02
C LYS A 294 0.21 18.79 -9.70
N ASN A 295 -0.76 19.63 -10.06
CA ASN A 295 -0.53 20.90 -10.76
C ASN A 295 -0.07 22.05 -9.85
N ASN A 296 -0.04 21.85 -8.52
CA ASN A 296 0.35 22.88 -7.55
C ASN A 296 1.84 22.83 -7.15
N GLY A 297 2.70 22.15 -7.92
CA GLY A 297 4.15 22.24 -7.76
C GLY A 297 4.73 21.57 -6.50
N GLY A 298 4.05 20.57 -5.96
CA GLY A 298 4.56 19.78 -4.82
C GLY A 298 4.54 20.49 -3.46
N VAL A 299 3.95 21.69 -3.37
CA VAL A 299 3.67 22.33 -2.08
C VAL A 299 2.17 22.22 -1.80
N VAL A 300 1.84 21.43 -0.79
CA VAL A 300 0.50 21.36 -0.21
C VAL A 300 0.27 22.67 0.56
N THR A 301 -0.06 23.76 -0.13
CA THR A 301 -0.71 24.90 0.51
C THR A 301 -2.19 24.59 0.64
N ILE A 302 -2.60 24.21 1.84
CA ILE A 302 -4.00 24.10 2.22
C ILE A 302 -4.47 25.50 2.59
N SER A 303 -5.56 25.95 1.95
CA SER A 303 -6.35 27.11 2.35
C SER A 303 -7.17 26.83 3.59
#